data_AF-A0A352CDE0-F1
#
_entry.id   AF-A0A352CDE0-F1
#
_cell.length_a   1.000
_cell.length_b   1.000
_cell.length_c   1.000
_cell.angle_alpha   90.00
_cell.angle_beta   90.00
_cell.angle_gamma   90.00
#
_symmetry.space_group_name_H-M   'P 1'
#
loop_
_entity.id
_entity.type
_entity.pdbx_description
1 polymer ?
#
loop_
_entity_poly.entity_id
_entity_poly.type
_entity_poly.pdbx_seq_one_letter_code
_entity_poly.pdbx_strand_id
1 'polypeptide(L)' 'FLESENPKREISMYINSPGGVVSSGLAIYDTMQYIRSPVSTVCIG' A
#
# COMPACT_ATOMS: atom_id res chain seq x y z
N PHE A 1 -7.48 1.85 -8.29
CA PHE A 1 -8.45 2.97 -8.19
C PHE A 1 -7.73 4.29 -7.88
N LEU A 2 -7.08 4.45 -6.73
CA LEU A 2 -6.42 5.72 -6.38
C LEU A 2 -5.34 6.15 -7.41
N GLU A 3 -4.53 5.19 -7.88
CA GLU A 3 -3.57 5.39 -8.99
C GLU A 3 -4.23 5.93 -10.27
N SER A 4 -5.43 5.43 -10.61
CA SER A 4 -6.14 5.86 -11.84
C SER A 4 -6.81 7.22 -11.69
N GLU A 5 -7.18 7.63 -10.47
CA GLU A 5 -7.73 8.96 -10.22
C GLU A 5 -6.65 10.05 -10.28
N ASN A 6 -5.54 9.83 -9.58
CA ASN A 6 -4.42 10.77 -9.60
C ASN A 6 -3.08 10.06 -9.26
N PRO A 7 -2.29 9.65 -10.27
CA PRO A 7 -1.05 8.90 -10.08
C PRO A 7 0.09 9.73 -9.46
N LYS A 8 -0.11 11.05 -9.26
CA LYS A 8 0.86 11.92 -8.58
C LYS A 8 0.49 12.18 -7.12
N ARG A 9 -0.74 11.85 -6.73
CA ARG A 9 -1.21 12.03 -5.37
C ARG A 9 -0.65 10.93 -4.50
N GLU A 10 -0.16 11.34 -3.33
CA GLU A 10 0.31 10.42 -2.30
C GLU A 10 -0.84 9.59 -1.72
N ILE A 11 -0.58 8.30 -1.53
CA ILE A 11 -1.51 7.34 -0.92
C ILE A 11 -1.04 7.06 0.51
N SER A 12 -1.88 7.35 1.49
CA SER A 12 -1.60 7.02 2.90
C SER A 12 -2.24 5.67 3.26
N MET A 13 -1.40 4.71 3.64
CA MET A 13 -1.81 3.37 4.06
C MET A 13 -1.65 3.21 5.57
N TYR A 14 -2.77 3.09 6.28
CA TYR A 14 -2.79 2.86 7.72
C TYR A 14 -2.79 1.37 8.03
N ILE A 15 -1.85 0.92 8.85
CA ILE A 15 -1.61 -0.50 9.11
C ILE A 15 -1.78 -0.78 10.60
N ASN A 16 -2.80 -1.58 10.92
CA ASN A 16 -2.99 -2.19 12.24
C ASN A 16 -3.25 -3.69 12.04
N SER A 17 -2.19 -4.48 11.92
CA SER A 17 -2.30 -5.90 11.65
C SER A 17 -1.21 -6.68 12.37
N PRO A 18 -1.52 -7.85 12.98
CA PRO A 18 -0.53 -8.74 13.57
C PRO A 18 0.22 -9.58 12.53
N GLY A 19 -0.04 -9.37 11.23
CA GLY A 19 0.50 -10.18 10.13
C GLY A 19 -0.51 -11.18 9.56
N GLY A 20 -0.03 -12.14 8.76
CA GLY A 20 -0.90 -13.09 8.08
C GLY A 20 -0.16 -13.97 7.05
N VAL A 21 -0.84 -14.30 5.96
CA VAL A 21 -0.31 -15.16 4.88
C VAL A 21 0.77 -14.43 4.08
N VAL A 22 1.93 -15.06 3.92
CA VAL A 22 3.11 -14.47 3.25
C VAL A 22 2.80 -14.04 1.81
N SER A 23 2.14 -14.89 1.02
CA SER A 23 1.82 -14.57 -0.38
C SER A 23 0.88 -13.38 -0.52
N SER A 24 -0.05 -13.19 0.42
CA SER A 24 -0.92 -12.01 0.46
C SER A 24 -0.12 -10.74 0.77
N GLY A 25 0.83 -10.83 1.71
CA GLY A 25 1.74 -9.71 2.02
C GLY A 25 2.61 -9.32 0.83
N LEU A 26 3.14 -10.31 0.10
CA LEU A 26 3.92 -10.08 -1.12
C LEU A 26 3.07 -9.45 -2.22
N ALA A 27 1.82 -9.89 -2.42
CA ALA A 27 0.94 -9.28 -3.41
C ALA A 27 0.65 -7.80 -3.11
N ILE A 28 0.47 -7.45 -1.84
CA ILE A 28 0.31 -6.05 -1.41
C ILE A 28 1.60 -5.27 -1.68
N TYR A 29 2.75 -5.82 -1.28
CA TYR A 29 4.05 -5.20 -1.47
C TYR A 29 4.37 -4.95 -2.95
N ASP A 30 4.18 -5.95 -3.80
CA ASP A 30 4.41 -5.84 -5.24
C ASP A 30 3.49 -4.78 -5.87
N THR A 31 2.24 -4.71 -5.41
CA THR A 31 1.30 -3.67 -5.88
C THR A 31 1.77 -2.27 -5.47
N MET A 32 2.31 -2.10 -4.27
CA MET A 32 2.87 -0.82 -3.81
C MET A 32 4.08 -0.39 -4.65
N GLN A 33 4.92 -1.32 -5.10
CA GLN A 33 6.07 -1.02 -5.96
C GLN A 33 5.68 -0.80 -7.43
N TYR A 34 4.58 -1.40 -7.88
CA TYR A 34 4.13 -1.33 -9.27
C TYR A 34 3.47 0.01 -9.62
N ILE A 35 2.70 0.59 -8.70
CA ILE A 35 1.99 1.85 -8.93
C ILE A 35 2.93 3.06 -8.88
N ARG A 36 2.59 4.14 -9.60
CA ARG A 36 3.45 5.35 -9.67
C ARG A 36 3.19 6.29 -8.51
N SER A 37 1.99 6.29 -7.94
CA SER A 37 1.64 7.06 -6.76
C SER A 37 2.59 6.70 -5.61
N PRO A 38 3.23 7.70 -4.96
CA PRO A 38 4.02 7.46 -3.77
C PRO A 38 3.11 6.94 -2.65
N VAL A 39 3.52 5.85 -2.00
CA VAL A 39 2.77 5.24 -0.90
C VAL A 39 3.48 5.51 0.42
N SER A 40 2.79 6.16 1.35
CA SER A 40 3.25 6.40 2.72
C SER A 40 2.51 5.49 3.69
N THR A 41 3.25 4.82 4.57
CA THR A 41 2.68 3.88 5.54
C THR A 41 2.68 4.49 6.93
N VAL A 42 1.56 4.35 7.65
CA VAL A 42 1.43 4.76 9.04
C VAL A 42 1.03 3.55 9.87
N CYS A 43 1.89 3.17 10.81
CA CYS A 43 1.58 2.13 11.78
C CYS A 43 0.61 2.69 12.83
N ILE A 44 -0.49 1.99 13.08
CA ILE A 44 -1.43 2.29 14.16
C ILE A 44 -1.63 1.01 14.95
N GLY A 45 -1.34 1.04 16.25
CA GLY A 45 -1.47 -0.12 17.14
C GLY A 45 -0.26 -0.31 18.04
#